data_AF-D5Q966-F1
#
_entry.id   AF-D5Q966-F1
#
_cell.length_a   1.000
_cell.length_b   1.000
_cell.length_c   1.000
_cell.angle_alpha   90.00
_cell.angle_beta   90.00
_cell.angle_gamma   90.00
#
_symmetry.space_group_name_H-M   'P 1'
#
loop_
_entity.id
_entity.type
_entity.pdbx_description
1 polymer ?
#
loop_
_entity_poly.entity_id
_entity_poly.type
_entity_poly.pdbx_seq_one_letter_code
_entity_poly.pdbx_strand_id
1 'polypeptide(L)'
;KKDAVWGGIVGGVALMAAAIMMNLALLSDIGNIYTKEIPALYLADKISPIIGILFSVVLLLGIYTTAVPLLWSVTNRFVEDDHPKFKIITIVVSILACIGGLLPFDKLVGTLYPYTGYMGILILLCILYRRITKTEGYKENKSEIS
;
A
#
# COMPACT_ATOMS: atom_id res chain seq x y z
N LYS A 1 11.45 1.86 24.09
CA LYS A 1 11.21 0.57 23.37
C LYS A 1 9.83 -0.01 23.67
N LYS A 2 9.40 -0.14 24.94
CA LYS A 2 8.03 -0.59 25.30
C LYS A 2 6.93 0.32 24.73
N ASP A 3 7.11 1.64 24.77
CA ASP A 3 6.05 2.58 24.32
C ASP A 3 5.82 2.53 22.80
N ALA A 4 6.87 2.27 22.02
CA ALA A 4 6.77 2.04 20.58
C ALA A 4 6.01 0.73 20.26
N VAL A 5 6.17 -0.29 21.08
CA VAL A 5 5.43 -1.56 20.95
C VAL A 5 3.95 -1.36 21.30
N TRP A 6 3.65 -0.66 22.39
CA TRP A 6 2.27 -0.34 22.76
C TRP A 6 1.59 0.57 21.73
N GLY A 7 2.28 1.58 21.19
CA GLY A 7 1.78 2.41 20.11
C GLY A 7 1.49 1.62 18.83
N GLY A 8 2.37 0.68 18.47
CA GLY A 8 2.15 -0.23 17.33
C GLY A 8 0.96 -1.17 17.52
N ILE A 9 0.80 -1.74 18.71
CA ILE A 9 -0.34 -2.62 19.03
C ILE A 9 -1.65 -1.83 19.01
N VAL A 10 -1.71 -0.69 19.70
CA VAL A 10 -2.92 0.15 19.76
C VAL A 10 -3.29 0.67 18.37
N GLY A 11 -2.31 1.14 17.60
CA GLY A 11 -2.53 1.57 16.21
C GLY A 11 -3.02 0.42 15.32
N GLY A 12 -2.41 -0.76 15.42
CA GLY A 12 -2.83 -1.94 14.67
C GLY A 12 -4.25 -2.40 14.98
N VAL A 13 -4.62 -2.45 16.27
CA VAL A 13 -5.98 -2.80 16.71
C VAL A 13 -6.99 -1.75 16.23
N ALA A 14 -6.68 -0.46 16.37
CA ALA A 14 -7.54 0.61 15.89
C ALA A 14 -7.76 0.56 14.37
N LEU A 15 -6.70 0.32 13.59
CA LEU A 15 -6.80 0.17 12.14
C LEU A 15 -7.62 -1.06 11.74
N MET A 16 -7.44 -2.20 12.43
CA MET A 16 -8.22 -3.40 12.16
C MET A 16 -9.71 -3.21 12.48
N ALA A 17 -10.02 -2.59 13.63
CA ALA A 17 -11.40 -2.27 14.00
C ALA A 17 -12.06 -1.33 12.97
N ALA A 18 -11.35 -0.27 12.54
CA ALA A 18 -11.82 0.65 11.50
C ALA A 18 -12.04 -0.07 10.15
N ALA A 19 -11.14 -0.95 9.75
CA ALA A 19 -11.27 -1.74 8.52
C ALA A 19 -12.51 -2.66 8.56
N ILE A 20 -12.77 -3.31 9.71
CA ILE A 20 -13.96 -4.16 9.89
C ILE A 20 -15.22 -3.31 9.79
N MET A 21 -15.28 -2.18 10.50
CA MET A 21 -16.43 -1.25 10.43
C MET A 21 -16.68 -0.77 9.00
N MET A 22 -15.62 -0.44 8.27
CA MET A 22 -15.72 -0.01 6.88
C MET A 22 -16.25 -1.11 5.96
N ASN A 23 -15.77 -2.34 6.11
CA ASN A 23 -16.30 -3.48 5.34
C ASN A 23 -17.78 -3.73 5.66
N LEU A 24 -18.19 -3.61 6.92
CA LEU A 24 -19.59 -3.72 7.33
C LEU A 24 -20.46 -2.62 6.71
N ALA A 25 -19.97 -1.38 6.69
CA ALA A 25 -20.64 -0.25 6.05
C ALA A 25 -20.82 -0.47 4.54
N LEU A 26 -19.79 -1.02 3.87
CA LEU A 26 -19.85 -1.37 2.45
C LEU A 26 -20.84 -2.50 2.17
N LEU A 27 -20.87 -3.54 3.01
CA LEU A 27 -21.84 -4.64 2.91
C LEU A 27 -23.29 -4.15 3.07
N SER A 28 -23.51 -3.10 3.87
CA SER A 28 -24.85 -2.55 4.12
C SER A 28 -25.52 -1.91 2.90
N ASP A 29 -24.77 -1.45 1.89
CA ASP A 29 -25.30 -0.82 0.67
C ASP A 29 -24.67 -1.46 -0.59
N ILE A 30 -24.47 -2.79 -0.54
CA ILE A 30 -23.75 -3.56 -1.57
C ILE A 30 -24.36 -3.44 -2.98
N GLY A 31 -25.65 -3.14 -3.07
CA GLY A 31 -26.39 -3.05 -4.34
C GLY A 31 -26.02 -1.85 -5.21
N ASN A 32 -25.47 -0.77 -4.63
CA ASN A 32 -25.22 0.49 -5.35
C ASN A 32 -23.74 0.92 -5.33
N ILE A 33 -22.90 0.20 -4.58
CA ILE A 33 -21.49 0.53 -4.38
C ILE A 33 -20.57 -0.11 -5.45
N TYR A 34 -20.99 -1.24 -6.02
CA TYR A 34 -20.14 -2.06 -6.91
C TYR A 34 -19.69 -1.36 -8.20
N THR A 35 -20.40 -0.31 -8.61
CA THR A 35 -20.12 0.48 -9.82
C THR A 35 -19.42 1.80 -9.52
N LYS A 36 -19.07 2.07 -8.26
CA LYS A 36 -18.43 3.32 -7.84
C LYS A 36 -16.93 3.10 -7.66
N GLU A 37 -16.15 4.01 -8.25
CA GLU A 37 -14.68 3.98 -8.21
C GLU A 37 -14.13 4.13 -6.79
N ILE A 38 -14.80 4.94 -5.94
CA ILE A 38 -14.39 5.18 -4.55
C ILE A 38 -15.61 4.97 -3.63
N PRO A 39 -15.89 3.71 -3.25
CA PRO A 39 -16.99 3.33 -2.37
C PRO A 39 -17.11 4.15 -1.08
N ALA A 40 -15.96 4.48 -0.48
CA ALA A 40 -15.87 5.21 0.77
C ALA A 40 -16.42 6.64 0.66
N LEU A 41 -16.09 7.32 -0.44
CA LEU A 41 -16.53 8.68 -0.72
C LEU A 41 -18.04 8.70 -1.02
N TYR A 42 -18.52 7.69 -1.74
CA TYR A 42 -19.95 7.53 -2.00
C TYR A 42 -20.77 7.34 -0.72
N LEU A 43 -20.26 6.53 0.23
CA LEU A 43 -20.90 6.38 1.54
C LEU A 43 -20.89 7.68 2.36
N ALA A 44 -19.82 8.47 2.28
CA ALA A 44 -19.75 9.76 2.98
C ALA A 44 -20.80 10.76 2.46
N ASP A 45 -20.98 10.81 1.13
CA ASP A 45 -21.96 11.69 0.47
C ASP A 45 -23.42 11.29 0.79
N LYS A 46 -23.68 9.99 0.93
CA LYS A 46 -24.98 9.44 1.36
C LYS A 46 -25.41 9.87 2.76
N ILE A 47 -24.47 10.09 3.68
CA ILE A 47 -24.78 10.50 5.07
C ILE A 47 -25.12 11.99 5.12
N SER A 48 -24.27 12.83 4.53
CA SER A 48 -24.49 14.27 4.41
C SER A 48 -23.49 14.88 3.42
N PRO A 49 -23.90 15.80 2.53
CA PRO A 49 -23.00 16.45 1.57
C PRO A 49 -21.85 17.22 2.24
N ILE A 50 -22.03 17.69 3.48
CA ILE A 50 -20.97 18.36 4.26
C ILE A 50 -19.87 17.37 4.67
N ILE A 51 -20.27 16.15 5.04
CA ILE A 51 -19.35 15.06 5.40
C ILE A 51 -18.62 14.56 4.15
N GLY A 52 -19.31 14.50 3.00
CA GLY A 52 -18.70 14.20 1.70
C GLY A 52 -17.55 15.16 1.34
N ILE A 53 -17.76 16.47 1.52
CA ILE A 53 -16.72 17.49 1.27
C ILE A 53 -15.53 17.29 2.20
N LEU A 54 -15.76 17.16 3.52
CA LEU A 54 -14.68 16.95 4.48
C LEU A 54 -13.89 15.67 4.17
N PHE A 55 -14.59 14.59 3.85
CA PHE A 55 -13.98 13.30 3.50
C PHE A 55 -13.14 13.41 2.22
N SER A 56 -13.58 14.17 1.23
CA SER A 56 -12.81 14.41 0.00
C SER A 56 -11.46 15.10 0.29
N VAL A 57 -11.43 16.08 1.20
CA VAL A 57 -10.21 16.79 1.61
C VAL A 57 -9.26 15.84 2.33
N VAL A 58 -9.78 15.05 3.27
CA VAL A 58 -8.99 14.05 3.99
C VAL A 58 -8.44 12.98 3.05
N LEU A 59 -9.24 12.51 2.08
CA LEU A 59 -8.82 11.58 1.05
C LEU A 59 -7.66 12.14 0.23
N LEU A 60 -7.78 13.39 -0.22
CA LEU A 60 -6.74 14.06 -1.02
C LEU A 60 -5.44 14.20 -0.22
N LEU A 61 -5.52 14.59 1.05
CA LEU A 61 -4.36 14.65 1.95
C LEU A 61 -3.73 13.27 2.20
N GLY A 62 -4.56 12.22 2.34
CA GLY A 62 -4.10 10.84 2.52
C GLY A 62 -3.38 10.29 1.29
N ILE A 63 -3.93 10.55 0.09
CA ILE A 63 -3.29 10.17 -1.18
C ILE A 63 -1.97 10.93 -1.34
N TYR A 64 -1.94 12.23 -1.05
CA TYR A 64 -0.71 13.02 -1.11
C TYR A 64 0.39 12.47 -0.18
N THR A 65 0.03 12.15 1.07
CA THR A 65 0.95 11.59 2.08
C THR A 65 1.53 10.24 1.67
N THR A 66 0.83 9.45 0.85
CA THR A 66 1.31 8.13 0.39
C THR A 66 2.02 8.20 -0.95
N ALA A 67 1.55 9.03 -1.88
CA ALA A 67 2.12 9.19 -3.20
C ALA A 67 3.53 9.81 -3.18
N VAL A 68 3.76 10.83 -2.34
CA VAL A 68 5.06 11.51 -2.22
C VAL A 68 6.20 10.55 -1.83
N PRO A 69 6.11 9.78 -0.72
CA PRO A 69 7.18 8.86 -0.34
C PRO A 69 7.32 7.68 -1.31
N LEU A 70 6.24 7.24 -1.97
CA LEU A 70 6.32 6.21 -3.01
C LEU A 70 7.09 6.70 -4.24
N LEU A 71 6.80 7.92 -4.69
CA LEU A 71 7.51 8.55 -5.81
C LEU A 71 8.99 8.73 -5.48
N TRP A 72 9.29 9.17 -4.26
CA TRP A 72 10.68 9.25 -3.78
C TRP A 72 11.36 7.89 -3.77
N SER A 73 10.72 6.87 -3.19
CA SER A 73 11.25 5.50 -3.11
C SER A 73 11.53 4.90 -4.48
N VAL A 74 10.64 5.13 -5.46
CA VAL A 74 10.85 4.71 -6.85
C VAL A 74 12.03 5.44 -7.46
N THR A 75 12.11 6.77 -7.31
CA THR A 75 13.22 7.57 -7.87
C THR A 75 14.57 7.15 -7.28
N ASN A 76 14.65 7.00 -5.96
CA ASN A 76 15.87 6.60 -5.25
C ASN A 76 16.33 5.18 -5.60
N ARG A 77 15.44 4.34 -6.16
CA ARG A 77 15.81 3.02 -6.67
C ARG A 77 16.56 3.07 -8.01
N PHE A 78 16.43 4.16 -8.77
CA PHE A 78 17.11 4.34 -10.05
C PHE A 78 18.35 5.22 -9.94
N VAL A 79 18.32 6.28 -9.12
CA VAL A 79 19.42 7.22 -8.92
C VAL A 79 19.48 7.65 -7.46
N GLU A 80 20.68 7.63 -6.88
CA GLU A 80 20.94 8.07 -5.51
C GLU A 80 20.62 9.57 -5.34
N ASP A 81 20.07 9.92 -4.17
CA ASP A 81 19.57 11.27 -3.82
C ASP A 81 20.58 12.41 -4.05
N ASP A 82 21.89 12.13 -4.00
CA ASP A 82 22.95 13.14 -4.13
C ASP A 82 23.24 13.53 -5.60
N HIS A 83 22.68 12.80 -6.58
CA HIS A 83 23.00 13.05 -7.98
C HIS A 83 22.09 14.15 -8.58
N PRO A 84 22.60 15.15 -9.33
CA PRO A 84 21.79 16.20 -9.96
C PRO A 84 20.74 15.70 -10.97
N LYS A 85 20.82 14.43 -11.39
CA LYS A 85 19.85 13.77 -12.27
C LYS A 85 18.59 13.33 -11.53
N PHE A 86 18.62 13.27 -10.20
CA PHE A 86 17.48 12.89 -9.36
C PHE A 86 16.24 13.73 -9.70
N LYS A 87 16.38 15.06 -9.73
CA LYS A 87 15.28 15.99 -10.06
C LYS A 87 14.64 15.72 -11.43
N ILE A 88 15.44 15.36 -12.43
CA ILE A 88 14.95 15.06 -13.79
C ILE A 88 14.15 13.75 -13.77
N ILE A 89 14.64 12.73 -13.07
CA ILE A 89 13.97 11.43 -12.97
C ILE A 89 12.68 11.56 -12.15
N THR A 90 12.68 12.33 -11.05
CA THR A 90 11.48 12.66 -10.28
C THR A 90 10.39 13.26 -11.18
N ILE A 91 10.76 14.20 -12.06
CA ILE A 91 9.82 14.82 -13.01
C ILE A 91 9.30 13.79 -14.01
N VAL A 92 10.18 12.99 -14.62
CA VAL A 92 9.78 11.95 -15.59
C VAL A 92 8.86 10.92 -14.95
N VAL A 93 9.20 10.42 -13.75
CA VAL A 93 8.39 9.47 -12.99
C VAL A 93 7.05 10.10 -12.58
N SER A 94 7.03 11.38 -12.20
CA SER A 94 5.80 12.10 -11.89
C SER A 94 4.87 12.22 -13.11
N ILE A 95 5.42 12.50 -14.30
CA ILE A 95 4.66 12.55 -15.55
C ILE A 95 4.08 11.15 -15.86
N LEU A 96 4.88 10.09 -15.75
CA LEU A 96 4.41 8.72 -15.95
C LEU A 96 3.33 8.32 -14.94
N ALA A 97 3.48 8.71 -13.67
CA ALA A 97 2.47 8.48 -12.64
C ALA A 97 1.18 9.26 -12.91
N CYS A 98 1.28 10.49 -13.42
CA CYS A 98 0.14 11.29 -13.82
C CYS A 98 -0.62 10.65 -14.99
N ILE A 99 0.08 10.15 -16.01
CA ILE A 99 -0.51 9.38 -17.11
C ILE A 99 -1.18 8.10 -16.59
N GLY A 100 -0.56 7.40 -15.64
CA GLY A 100 -1.15 6.23 -14.99
C GLY A 100 -2.40 6.57 -14.17
N GLY A 101 -2.45 7.74 -13.54
CA GLY A 101 -3.60 8.21 -12.75
C GLY A 101 -4.80 8.69 -13.58
N LEU A 102 -4.62 8.94 -14.88
CA LEU A 102 -5.72 9.24 -15.82
C LEU A 102 -6.52 7.99 -16.22
N LEU A 103 -6.02 6.79 -15.91
CA LEU A 103 -6.73 5.54 -16.16
C LEU A 103 -7.87 5.34 -15.15
N PRO A 104 -8.97 4.67 -15.56
CA PRO A 104 -10.08 4.38 -14.66
C PRO A 104 -9.60 3.51 -13.48
N PHE A 105 -9.84 4.01 -12.27
CA PHE A 105 -9.26 3.49 -11.03
C PHE A 105 -9.65 2.03 -10.77
N ASP A 106 -10.88 1.65 -11.11
CA ASP A 106 -11.39 0.28 -10.97
C ASP A 106 -10.58 -0.73 -11.80
N LYS A 107 -10.26 -0.41 -13.06
CA LYS A 107 -9.45 -1.26 -13.94
C LYS A 107 -8.02 -1.35 -13.46
N LEU A 108 -7.48 -0.22 -13.03
CA LEU A 108 -6.12 -0.12 -12.55
C LEU A 108 -5.93 -1.00 -11.31
N VAL A 109 -6.80 -0.83 -10.31
CA VAL A 109 -6.77 -1.61 -9.07
C VAL A 109 -7.07 -3.09 -9.32
N GLY A 110 -8.07 -3.39 -10.15
CA GLY A 110 -8.43 -4.76 -10.53
C GLY A 110 -7.32 -5.53 -11.22
N THR A 111 -6.36 -4.85 -11.86
CA THR A 111 -5.20 -5.48 -12.51
C THR A 111 -3.96 -5.46 -11.63
N LEU A 112 -3.66 -4.31 -11.00
CA LEU A 112 -2.46 -4.12 -10.19
C LEU A 112 -2.48 -4.94 -8.89
N TYR A 113 -3.62 -5.06 -8.20
CA TYR A 113 -3.69 -5.82 -6.96
C TYR A 113 -3.42 -7.32 -7.17
N PRO A 114 -4.00 -8.02 -8.16
CA PRO A 114 -3.60 -9.39 -8.47
C PRO A 114 -2.13 -9.51 -8.87
N TYR A 115 -1.64 -8.60 -9.72
CA TYR A 115 -0.27 -8.65 -10.23
C TYR A 115 0.77 -8.49 -9.10
N THR A 116 0.60 -7.48 -8.26
CA THR A 116 1.45 -7.26 -7.07
C THR A 116 1.32 -8.39 -6.06
N GLY A 117 0.14 -8.98 -5.90
CA GLY A 117 -0.08 -10.18 -5.10
C GLY A 117 0.71 -11.38 -5.58
N TYR A 118 0.71 -11.66 -6.90
CA TYR A 118 1.52 -12.73 -7.48
C TYR A 118 3.03 -12.49 -7.28
N MET A 119 3.51 -11.26 -7.47
CA MET A 119 4.90 -10.89 -7.18
C MET A 119 5.25 -11.11 -5.70
N GLY A 120 4.34 -10.75 -4.79
CA GLY A 120 4.52 -10.98 -3.35
C GLY A 120 4.64 -12.47 -3.00
N ILE A 121 3.79 -13.32 -3.58
CA ILE A 121 3.84 -14.77 -3.40
C ILE A 121 5.15 -15.35 -3.93
N LEU A 122 5.60 -14.93 -5.11
CA LEU A 122 6.91 -15.35 -5.66
C LEU A 122 8.06 -14.98 -4.72
N ILE A 123 8.09 -13.76 -4.21
CA ILE A 123 9.12 -13.31 -3.26
C ILE A 123 9.02 -14.10 -1.94
N LEU A 124 7.82 -14.36 -1.44
CA LEU A 124 7.59 -15.10 -0.21
C LEU A 124 8.08 -16.56 -0.34
N LEU A 125 7.81 -17.22 -1.46
CA LEU A 125 8.35 -18.55 -1.77
C LEU A 125 9.88 -18.53 -1.85
N CYS A 126 10.47 -17.53 -2.50
CA CYS A 126 11.92 -17.37 -2.57
C CYS A 126 12.56 -17.22 -1.19
N ILE A 127 11.95 -16.41 -0.31
CA ILE A 127 12.43 -16.21 1.07
C ILE A 127 12.28 -17.49 1.90
N LEU A 128 11.17 -18.21 1.77
CA LEU A 128 10.95 -19.49 2.45
C LEU A 128 11.97 -20.54 2.00
N TYR A 129 12.16 -20.69 0.68
CA TYR A 129 13.17 -21.58 0.11
C TYR A 129 14.57 -21.23 0.65
N ARG A 130 14.96 -19.95 0.56
CA ARG A 130 16.25 -19.48 1.07
C ARG A 130 16.39 -19.71 2.58
N ARG A 131 15.35 -19.52 3.39
CA ARG A 131 15.39 -19.80 4.83
C ARG A 131 15.65 -21.27 5.12
N ILE A 132 14.99 -22.17 4.39
CA ILE A 132 15.15 -23.62 4.58
C ILE A 132 16.56 -24.04 4.18
N THR A 133 17.04 -23.64 2.99
CA THR A 133 18.39 -23.98 2.50
C THR A 133 19.51 -23.38 3.36
N LYS A 134 19.38 -22.14 3.86
CA LYS A 134 20.39 -21.55 4.78
C LYS A 134 20.38 -22.19 6.17
N THR A 135 19.28 -22.80 6.59
CA THR A 135 19.19 -23.54 7.87
C THR A 135 19.92 -24.88 7.78
N GLU A 136 19.93 -25.53 6.59
CA GLU A 136 20.71 -26.76 6.36
C GLU A 136 22.22 -26.49 6.43
N GLY A 137 22.74 -25.44 5.78
CA GLY A 137 24.16 -25.09 5.83
C GLY A 137 24.70 -24.66 7.20
N TYR A 138 23.84 -24.27 8.15
CA TYR A 138 24.24 -23.98 9.54
C TYR A 138 24.29 -25.25 10.42
N LYS A 139 23.53 -26.30 10.07
CA LYS A 139 23.58 -27.57 10.82
C LYS A 139 24.79 -28.43 10.44
N GLU A 140 25.20 -28.41 9.19
CA GLU A 140 26.36 -29.19 8.68
C GLU A 140 27.70 -28.66 9.21
N ASN A 141 27.86 -27.33 9.32
CA ASN A 141 29.07 -26.71 9.89
C ASN A 141 29.22 -26.96 11.41
N LYS A 142 28.13 -27.23 12.14
CA LYS A 142 28.19 -27.52 13.59
C LYS A 142 28.49 -28.99 13.91
N SER A 143 28.25 -29.92 12.99
CA SER A 143 28.61 -31.34 13.14
C SER A 143 30.05 -31.68 12.81
N GLU A 144 30.77 -30.83 12.05
CA GLU A 144 32.22 -31.01 11.80
C GLU A 144 33.11 -30.43 12.91
N ILE A 145 32.56 -29.56 13.77
CA ILE A 145 33.31 -28.89 14.85
C ILE A 145 33.06 -29.57 16.22
N SER A 146 32.29 -30.67 16.27
CA SER A 146 31.96 -31.39 17.51
C SER A 146 32.52 -32.80 17.58
#